data_AF-A0A7Y1XK64-F1
#
_entry.id   AF-A0A7Y1XK64-F1
#
_cell.length_a   1.000
_cell.length_b   1.000
_cell.length_c   1.000
_cell.angle_alpha   90.00
_cell.angle_beta   90.00
_cell.angle_gamma   90.00
#
_symmetry.space_group_name_H-M   'P 1'
#
loop_
_entity.id
_entity.type
_entity.pdbx_description
1 polymer ?
#
loop_
_entity_poly.entity_id
_entity_poly.type
_entity_poly.pdbx_seq_one_letter_code
_entity_poly.pdbx_strand_id
1 'polypeptide(L)'
;MNWEQLLSLRRFGDTHKRLRKEQDETRLGFEVDYDRIIFSSAFRSLQDKTQVIPLSKTDFVHTRLTHSLEVSVVGRSLGRSAGKEILSRYPHLNQVHGYQFNDFGAIVAAAALAHDIGNPPFGHSGEKAIGEFFQAGPG
;
A
#
# COMPACT_ATOMS: atom_id res chain seq x y z
N MET A 1 15.36 0.68 -16.46
CA MET A 1 14.95 1.07 -15.09
C MET A 1 16.09 0.76 -14.14
N ASN A 2 16.36 1.63 -13.16
CA ASN A 2 17.39 1.39 -12.14
C ASN A 2 16.71 0.96 -10.82
N TRP A 3 16.77 -0.33 -10.49
CA TRP A 3 16.10 -0.91 -9.32
C TRP A 3 16.58 -0.33 -7.99
N GLU A 4 17.85 0.06 -7.88
CA GLU A 4 18.41 0.62 -6.66
C GLU A 4 17.81 1.99 -6.30
N GLN A 5 17.34 2.72 -7.31
CA GLN A 5 16.64 3.99 -7.13
C GLN A 5 15.14 3.77 -6.87
N LEU A 6 14.56 2.73 -7.44
CA LEU A 6 13.14 2.40 -7.26
C LEU A 6 12.84 1.79 -5.89
N LEU A 7 13.76 1.02 -5.32
CA LEU A 7 13.63 0.39 -3.99
C LEU A 7 14.12 1.31 -2.86
N SER A 8 13.86 2.61 -2.99
CA SER A 8 14.32 3.62 -2.01
C SER A 8 13.62 3.47 -0.67
N LEU A 9 14.40 3.45 0.41
CA LEU A 9 13.92 3.51 1.80
C LEU A 9 13.79 4.95 2.33
N ARG A 10 14.02 5.96 1.48
CA ARG A 10 14.01 7.36 1.87
C ARG A 10 12.61 7.78 2.35
N ARG A 11 12.56 8.50 3.45
CA ARG A 11 11.35 9.13 4.00
C ARG A 11 11.42 10.64 3.80
N PHE A 12 10.26 11.29 3.76
CA PHE A 12 10.20 12.75 3.70
C PHE A 12 10.93 13.37 4.90
N GLY A 13 11.78 14.36 4.65
CA GLY A 13 12.65 14.98 5.66
C GLY A 13 14.04 14.34 5.81
N ASP A 14 14.32 13.19 5.16
CA ASP A 14 15.66 12.60 5.21
C ASP A 14 16.68 13.46 4.44
N THR A 15 17.79 13.76 5.12
CA THR A 15 18.99 14.43 4.57
C THR A 15 20.00 13.45 3.96
N HIS A 16 19.93 12.17 4.32
CA HIS A 16 20.85 11.13 3.87
C HIS A 16 20.11 9.93 3.26
N LYS A 17 20.79 9.19 2.39
CA LYS A 17 20.25 7.96 1.79
C LYS A 17 20.25 6.84 2.83
N ARG A 18 19.12 6.17 3.01
CA ARG A 18 19.02 4.95 3.83
C ARG A 18 19.42 3.74 2.99
N LEU A 19 20.40 2.97 3.45
CA LEU A 19 20.85 1.77 2.76
C LEU A 19 20.10 0.54 3.28
N ARG A 20 19.63 -0.32 2.37
CA ARG A 20 18.90 -1.55 2.72
C ARG A 20 19.72 -2.49 3.60
N LYS A 21 21.01 -2.65 3.31
CA LYS A 21 21.96 -3.46 4.08
C LYS A 21 22.13 -3.00 5.54
N GLU A 22 21.86 -1.73 5.82
CA GLU A 22 21.98 -1.15 7.17
C GLU A 22 20.66 -1.16 7.94
N GLN A 23 19.58 -1.67 7.35
CA GLN A 23 18.30 -1.79 8.04
C GLN A 23 18.34 -2.92 9.06
N ASP A 24 17.70 -2.70 10.20
CA ASP A 24 17.36 -3.75 11.15
C ASP A 24 16.23 -4.60 10.56
N GLU A 25 16.42 -5.92 10.46
CA GLU A 25 15.42 -6.85 9.93
C GLU A 25 14.12 -6.86 10.75
N THR A 26 14.16 -6.50 12.04
CA THR A 26 12.97 -6.39 12.90
C THR A 26 12.19 -5.09 12.67
N ARG A 27 12.82 -4.09 12.05
CA ARG A 27 12.27 -2.74 11.81
C ARG A 27 12.50 -2.28 10.38
N LEU A 28 12.42 -3.23 9.44
CA LEU A 28 12.66 -2.97 8.03
C LEU A 28 11.68 -1.93 7.48
N GLY A 29 12.19 -0.86 6.86
CA GLY A 29 11.39 0.29 6.44
C GLY A 29 10.11 -0.03 5.67
N PHE A 30 10.13 -1.02 4.77
CA PHE A 30 8.95 -1.43 4.00
C PHE A 30 7.85 -2.10 4.85
N GLU A 31 8.22 -2.92 5.83
CA GLU A 31 7.24 -3.51 6.77
C GLU A 31 6.74 -2.44 7.75
N VAL A 32 7.61 -1.50 8.16
CA VAL A 32 7.19 -0.33 8.95
C VAL A 32 6.13 0.51 8.24
N ASP A 33 6.20 0.62 6.92
CA ASP A 33 5.18 1.33 6.14
C ASP A 33 3.82 0.65 6.22
N TYR A 34 3.81 -0.68 6.09
CA TYR A 34 2.60 -1.49 6.27
C TYR A 34 1.99 -1.28 7.66
N ASP A 35 2.80 -1.37 8.72
CA ASP A 35 2.34 -1.16 10.10
C ASP A 35 1.75 0.24 10.30
N ARG A 36 2.41 1.28 9.79
CA ARG A 36 1.94 2.66 9.89
C ARG A 36 0.58 2.86 9.24
N ILE A 37 0.35 2.21 8.09
CA ILE A 37 -0.95 2.24 7.42
C ILE A 37 -2.00 1.55 8.29
N ILE A 38 -1.73 0.34 8.80
CA ILE A 38 -2.65 -0.42 9.66
C ILE A 38 -3.10 0.39 10.89
N PHE A 39 -2.16 1.08 11.55
CA PHE A 39 -2.46 1.87 12.75
C PHE A 39 -3.01 3.26 12.47
N SER A 40 -3.06 3.71 11.21
CA SER A 40 -3.55 5.04 10.87
C SER A 40 -5.07 5.19 11.09
N SER A 41 -5.50 6.37 11.52
CA SER A 41 -6.93 6.71 11.63
C SER A 41 -7.63 6.65 10.27
N ALA A 42 -6.93 7.07 9.20
CA ALA A 42 -7.45 7.04 7.84
C ALA A 42 -7.76 5.61 7.38
N PHE A 43 -6.88 4.64 7.64
CA PHE A 43 -7.14 3.24 7.31
C PHE A 43 -8.27 2.65 8.17
N ARG A 44 -8.28 2.92 9.48
CA ARG A 44 -9.36 2.48 10.38
C ARG A 44 -10.73 2.99 9.95
N SER A 45 -10.79 4.22 9.41
CA SER A 45 -12.05 4.80 8.91
C SER A 45 -12.67 4.02 7.74
N LEU A 46 -11.91 3.16 7.05
CA LEU A 46 -12.44 2.31 5.99
C LEU A 46 -13.41 1.23 6.51
N GLN A 47 -13.39 0.95 7.82
CA GLN A 47 -14.32 -0.01 8.43
C GLN A 47 -15.77 0.44 8.26
N ASP A 48 -16.02 1.74 8.35
CA ASP A 48 -17.36 2.32 8.29
C ASP A 48 -17.74 2.79 6.88
N LYS A 49 -16.91 2.46 5.86
CA LYS A 49 -17.20 2.74 4.46
C LYS A 49 -17.63 1.46 3.75
N THR A 50 -18.84 1.48 3.22
CA THR A 50 -19.41 0.35 2.49
C THR A 50 -18.66 0.13 1.17
N GLN A 51 -18.56 -1.13 0.75
CA GLN A 51 -18.31 -1.44 -0.65
C GLN A 51 -19.61 -1.25 -1.46
N VAL A 52 -19.60 -1.58 -2.75
CA VAL A 52 -20.72 -1.46 -3.71
C VAL A 52 -22.07 -2.00 -3.18
N ILE A 53 -22.05 -2.89 -2.20
CA ILE A 53 -23.24 -3.48 -1.56
C ILE A 53 -23.57 -2.70 -0.26
N PRO A 54 -24.82 -2.28 -0.02
CA PRO A 54 -25.23 -1.66 1.23
C PRO A 54 -24.93 -2.58 2.42
N LEU A 55 -24.61 -2.01 3.60
CA LEU A 55 -24.41 -2.78 4.83
C LEU A 55 -25.66 -3.60 5.16
N SER A 56 -25.61 -4.91 4.89
CA SER A 56 -26.62 -5.87 5.32
C SER A 56 -26.36 -6.24 6.78
N LYS A 57 -27.42 -6.35 7.58
CA LYS A 57 -27.34 -6.81 8.98
C LYS A 57 -27.25 -8.34 9.09
N THR A 58 -27.40 -9.07 7.99
CA THR A 58 -27.64 -10.52 8.00
C THR A 58 -26.56 -11.34 7.29
N ASP A 59 -25.66 -10.71 6.53
CA ASP A 59 -24.55 -11.38 5.84
C ASP A 59 -23.24 -10.59 6.00
N PHE A 60 -22.11 -11.29 5.94
CA PHE A 60 -20.79 -10.67 5.91
C PHE A 60 -20.61 -9.85 4.61
N VAL A 61 -21.00 -8.58 4.65
CA VAL A 61 -20.72 -7.64 3.57
C VAL A 61 -19.33 -7.07 3.75
N HIS A 62 -18.47 -7.23 2.75
CA HIS A 62 -17.16 -6.60 2.73
C HIS A 62 -17.28 -5.09 2.91
N THR A 63 -16.54 -4.57 3.88
CA THR A 63 -16.27 -3.13 4.00
C THR A 63 -15.03 -2.82 3.16
N ARG A 64 -14.78 -1.54 2.88
CA ARG A 64 -13.57 -1.15 2.17
C ARG A 64 -12.30 -1.54 2.92
N LEU A 65 -12.37 -1.67 4.25
CA LEU A 65 -11.29 -2.19 5.09
C LEU A 65 -11.00 -3.66 4.80
N THR A 66 -12.01 -4.53 4.83
CA THR A 66 -11.78 -5.98 4.63
C THR A 66 -11.32 -6.27 3.21
N HIS A 67 -11.88 -5.57 2.23
CA HIS A 67 -11.39 -5.63 0.86
C HIS A 67 -9.92 -5.20 0.72
N SER A 68 -9.54 -4.07 1.32
CA SER A 68 -8.15 -3.59 1.27
C SER A 68 -7.17 -4.56 1.94
N LEU A 69 -7.59 -5.26 3.00
CA LEU A 69 -6.81 -6.33 3.63
C LEU A 69 -6.64 -7.55 2.71
N GLU A 70 -7.70 -8.00 2.05
CA GLU A 70 -7.62 -9.13 1.12
C GLU A 70 -6.72 -8.79 -0.09
N VAL A 71 -6.88 -7.60 -0.66
CA VAL A 71 -6.04 -7.10 -1.76
C VAL A 71 -4.59 -6.97 -1.33
N SER A 72 -4.31 -6.52 -0.09
CA SER A 72 -2.93 -6.43 0.41
C SER A 72 -2.26 -7.80 0.55
N VAL A 73 -3.00 -8.84 0.95
CA VAL A 73 -2.49 -10.22 1.05
C VAL A 73 -2.15 -10.78 -0.33
N VAL A 74 -3.04 -10.57 -1.32
CA VAL A 74 -2.77 -10.96 -2.72
C VAL A 74 -1.56 -10.18 -3.25
N GLY A 75 -1.52 -8.87 -3.02
CA GLY A 75 -0.41 -8.00 -3.41
C GLY A 75 0.93 -8.45 -2.82
N ARG A 76 0.95 -8.86 -1.54
CA ARG A 76 2.15 -9.40 -0.88
C ARG A 76 2.68 -10.64 -1.61
N SER A 77 1.79 -11.55 -1.99
CA SER A 77 2.15 -12.78 -2.72
C SER A 77 2.70 -12.49 -4.13
N LEU A 78 2.05 -11.57 -4.84
CA LEU A 78 2.50 -11.10 -6.15
C LEU A 78 3.88 -10.44 -6.06
N GLY A 79 4.07 -9.54 -5.09
CA GLY A 79 5.34 -8.86 -4.85
C GLY A 79 6.48 -9.82 -4.51
N ARG A 80 6.22 -10.84 -3.68
CA ARG A 80 7.22 -11.89 -3.36
C ARG A 80 7.61 -12.70 -4.60
N SER A 81 6.62 -13.12 -5.38
CA SER A 81 6.84 -13.91 -6.61
C SER A 81 7.66 -13.11 -7.62
N ALA A 82 7.27 -11.86 -7.88
CA ALA A 82 8.01 -10.96 -8.75
C ALA A 82 9.42 -10.66 -8.21
N GLY A 83 9.55 -10.40 -6.91
CA GLY A 83 10.83 -10.15 -6.24
C GLY A 83 11.82 -11.29 -6.40
N LYS A 84 11.35 -12.55 -6.32
CA LYS A 84 12.20 -13.73 -6.58
C LYS A 84 12.77 -13.72 -7.99
N GLU A 85 11.93 -13.48 -9.00
CA GLU A 85 12.36 -13.39 -10.39
C GLU A 85 13.28 -12.19 -10.66
N ILE A 86 13.00 -11.04 -10.04
CA ILE A 86 13.83 -9.84 -10.15
C ILE A 86 15.21 -10.10 -9.55
N LEU A 87 15.30 -10.69 -8.36
CA LEU A 87 16.60 -11.01 -7.75
C LEU A 87 17.38 -12.07 -8.52
N SER A 88 16.70 -13.01 -9.18
CA SER A 88 17.35 -13.96 -10.09
C SER A 88 17.96 -13.27 -11.32
N ARG A 89 17.24 -12.31 -11.90
CA ARG A 89 17.70 -11.52 -13.06
C ARG A 89 18.77 -10.48 -12.70
N TYR A 90 18.74 -9.96 -11.47
CA TYR A 90 19.63 -8.92 -10.99
C TYR A 90 20.27 -9.31 -9.64
N PRO A 91 21.23 -10.27 -9.62
CA PRO A 91 21.78 -10.81 -8.36
C PRO A 91 22.49 -9.78 -7.48
N HIS A 92 23.02 -8.71 -8.07
CA HIS A 92 23.67 -7.61 -7.34
C HIS A 92 22.73 -6.92 -6.34
N LEU A 93 21.41 -6.90 -6.59
CA LEU A 93 20.45 -6.33 -5.65
C LEU A 93 20.45 -7.06 -4.30
N ASN A 94 20.61 -8.39 -4.31
CA ASN A 94 20.75 -9.16 -3.07
C ASN A 94 22.19 -9.13 -2.56
N GLN A 95 23.15 -9.51 -3.40
CA GLN A 95 24.55 -9.72 -2.99
C GLN A 95 25.26 -8.44 -2.53
N VAL A 96 24.97 -7.31 -3.18
CA VAL A 96 25.63 -6.02 -2.89
C VAL A 96 24.76 -5.17 -1.96
N HIS A 97 23.46 -5.04 -2.27
CA HIS A 97 22.57 -4.11 -1.57
C HIS A 97 21.72 -4.76 -0.45
N GLY A 98 21.68 -6.10 -0.37
CA GLY A 98 20.98 -6.83 0.68
C GLY A 98 19.48 -6.98 0.49
N TYR A 99 18.92 -6.62 -0.68
CA TYR A 99 17.48 -6.75 -0.92
C TYR A 99 17.04 -8.22 -0.92
N GLN A 100 15.91 -8.47 -0.27
CA GLN A 100 15.27 -9.79 -0.18
C GLN A 100 13.96 -9.79 -0.96
N PHE A 101 13.52 -10.97 -1.41
CA PHE A 101 12.25 -11.09 -2.15
C PHE A 101 11.04 -10.64 -1.30
N ASN A 102 11.15 -10.73 0.03
CA ASN A 102 10.14 -10.25 0.97
C ASN A 102 9.99 -8.72 0.95
N ASP A 103 11.04 -7.97 0.63
CA ASP A 103 11.00 -6.49 0.54
C ASP A 103 9.99 -6.05 -0.53
N PHE A 104 10.01 -6.70 -1.68
CA PHE A 104 9.05 -6.47 -2.77
C PHE A 104 7.63 -6.80 -2.35
N GLY A 105 7.45 -7.90 -1.61
CA GLY A 105 6.17 -8.26 -1.00
C GLY A 105 5.65 -7.18 -0.06
N ALA A 106 6.51 -6.66 0.82
CA ALA A 106 6.15 -5.61 1.77
C ALA A 106 5.73 -4.31 1.07
N ILE A 107 6.48 -3.88 0.04
CA ILE A 107 6.15 -2.68 -0.76
C ILE A 107 4.78 -2.82 -1.43
N VAL A 108 4.56 -3.91 -2.15
CA VAL A 108 3.30 -4.13 -2.87
C VAL A 108 2.13 -4.27 -1.88
N ALA A 109 2.34 -4.97 -0.76
CA ALA A 109 1.34 -5.10 0.29
C ALA A 109 0.95 -3.74 0.89
N ALA A 110 1.93 -2.89 1.22
CA ALA A 110 1.66 -1.58 1.81
C ALA A 110 0.90 -0.67 0.82
N ALA A 111 1.33 -0.63 -0.44
CA ALA A 111 0.65 0.15 -1.48
C ALA A 111 -0.78 -0.37 -1.72
N ALA A 112 -0.96 -1.69 -1.82
CA ALA A 112 -2.26 -2.32 -1.96
C ALA A 112 -3.17 -2.06 -0.75
N LEU A 113 -2.64 -2.08 0.47
CA LEU A 113 -3.40 -1.79 1.68
C LEU A 113 -3.94 -0.35 1.69
N ALA A 114 -3.14 0.60 1.18
CA ALA A 114 -3.48 2.02 1.16
C ALA A 114 -4.23 2.46 -0.11
N HIS A 115 -4.44 1.58 -1.10
CA HIS A 115 -4.95 1.98 -2.42
C HIS A 115 -6.28 2.73 -2.34
N ASP A 116 -7.11 2.33 -1.37
CA ASP A 116 -8.46 2.83 -1.18
C ASP A 116 -8.55 3.87 -0.04
N ILE A 117 -7.44 4.32 0.54
CA ILE A 117 -7.49 5.20 1.72
C ILE A 117 -8.16 6.56 1.42
N GLY A 118 -8.08 7.01 0.16
CA GLY A 118 -8.52 8.33 -0.28
C GLY A 118 -9.96 8.43 -0.81
N ASN A 119 -10.63 7.32 -1.15
CA ASN A 119 -11.90 7.48 -1.89
C ASN A 119 -12.99 8.09 -0.99
N PRO A 120 -13.80 9.00 -1.55
CA PRO A 120 -14.85 9.69 -0.81
C PRO A 120 -15.98 8.73 -0.39
N PRO A 121 -16.89 9.19 0.48
CA PRO A 121 -18.17 8.50 0.70
C PRO A 121 -18.87 8.22 -0.64
N PHE A 122 -19.59 7.10 -0.73
CA PHE A 122 -20.33 6.69 -1.93
C PHE A 122 -19.48 6.45 -3.20
N GLY A 123 -18.15 6.29 -3.07
CA GLY A 123 -17.25 5.92 -4.17
C GLY A 123 -17.35 6.87 -5.36
N HIS A 124 -17.45 6.33 -6.58
CA HIS A 124 -17.54 7.11 -7.81
C HIS A 124 -18.66 8.16 -7.80
N SER A 125 -19.79 7.89 -7.14
CA SER A 125 -20.87 8.88 -7.03
C SER A 125 -20.46 10.08 -6.19
N GLY A 126 -19.67 9.85 -5.12
CA GLY A 126 -19.09 10.94 -4.33
C GLY A 126 -18.05 11.73 -5.11
N GLU A 127 -17.19 11.05 -5.88
CA GLU A 127 -16.21 11.70 -6.75
C GLU A 127 -16.88 12.61 -7.79
N LYS A 128 -17.94 12.10 -8.45
CA LYS A 128 -18.73 12.88 -9.41
C LYS A 128 -19.42 14.06 -8.75
N ALA A 129 -20.05 13.86 -7.58
CA ALA A 129 -20.74 14.93 -6.87
C ALA A 129 -19.79 16.07 -6.48
N ILE A 130 -18.58 15.74 -5.98
CA ILE A 130 -17.55 16.74 -5.69
C ILE A 130 -17.12 17.44 -6.99
N GLY A 131 -16.84 16.69 -8.05
CA GLY A 131 -16.45 17.26 -9.34
C GLY A 131 -17.50 18.20 -9.93
N GLU A 132 -18.78 17.79 -9.93
CA GLU A 132 -19.91 18.58 -10.42
C GLU A 132 -20.14 19.86 -9.59
N PHE A 133 -19.96 19.78 -8.26
CA PHE A 133 -20.10 20.92 -7.36
C PHE A 133 -19.09 22.04 -7.70
N PHE A 134 -17.82 21.69 -7.92
CA PHE A 134 -16.79 22.66 -8.30
C PHE A 134 -16.84 23.06 -9.79
N GLN A 135 -17.41 22.22 -10.66
CA GLN A 135 -17.48 22.49 -12.10
C GLN A 135 -18.66 23.40 -12.48
N ALA A 136 -19.85 23.14 -11.92
CA ALA A 136 -21.09 23.81 -12.31
C ALA A 136 -21.94 24.27 -11.11
N GLY A 137 -21.52 23.96 -9.89
CA GLY A 137 -22.16 24.38 -8.64
C GLY A 137 -21.49 25.60 -8.01
N PRO A 138 -21.86 25.91 -6.75
CA PRO A 138 -21.39 27.11 -6.06
C PRO A 138 -20.02 26.99 -5.36
N GLY A 139 -19.35 25.83 -5.35
CA GLY A 139 -18.01 25.72 -4.74
C GLY A 139 -17.62 24.31 -4.36
#